data_AF-A0A969MT04-F1
#
_entry.id   AF-A0A969MT04-F1
#
_cell.length_a   1.000
_cell.length_b   1.000
_cell.length_c   1.000
_cell.angle_alpha   90.00
_cell.angle_beta   90.00
_cell.angle_gamma   90.00
#
_symmetry.space_group_name_H-M   'P 1'
#
loop_
_entity.id
_entity.type
_entity.pdbx_description
1 polymer ?
#
loop_
_entity_poly.entity_id
_entity_poly.type
_entity_poly.pdbx_seq_one_letter_code
_entity_poly.pdbx_strand_id
1 'polypeptide(L)'
;QHPIIHLSFAVMDYKNLDLEQEIKRYLRLNAQKYAIQLQDDIPKFMFQQLILELSKIEKVVVLIDEYDKPIIDYLEPEQISTAQKHRDILKNFYGILKDSDKYIRFLFITGVSKFSRVSIFSDLNHLLDISLHPKFATLTGYTQKEMESYFSEPIREIAQNQRVSYNDLMEQIRLWYNGYSWLGEKVYNPFSVLCYLSSGQLSNYWFETGSPTFLIKILRKEMEFDFEEVEANEFMMNSYQIENLHPITLLFQTGYLTIQEKRVETFCFLTRIWK
;
A
#
# COMPACT_ATOMS: atom_id res chain seq x y z
N GLN A 1 -16.49 -15.02 17.48
CA GLN A 1 -15.58 -13.89 17.20
C GLN A 1 -14.22 -14.49 16.88
N HIS A 2 -13.60 -14.14 15.75
CA HIS A 2 -12.31 -14.72 15.35
C HIS A 2 -11.15 -13.97 16.05
N PRO A 3 -10.10 -14.67 16.54
CA PRO A 3 -8.89 -14.01 17.00
C PRO A 3 -8.15 -13.33 15.84
N ILE A 4 -7.60 -12.15 16.10
CA ILE A 4 -6.91 -11.31 15.12
C ILE A 4 -5.43 -11.20 15.51
N ILE A 5 -4.55 -11.51 14.55
CA ILE A 5 -3.15 -11.12 14.55
C ILE A 5 -3.02 -9.91 13.62
N HIS A 6 -2.50 -8.81 14.15
CA HIS A 6 -2.22 -7.61 13.35
C HIS A 6 -0.74 -7.24 13.45
N LEU A 7 -0.06 -7.22 12.30
CA LEU A 7 1.33 -6.81 12.16
C LEU A 7 1.38 -5.61 11.22
N SER A 8 1.81 -4.44 11.71
CA SER A 8 2.04 -3.26 10.87
C SER A 8 3.53 -2.94 10.89
N PHE A 9 4.17 -3.05 9.72
CA PHE A 9 5.58 -2.72 9.56
C PHE A 9 5.81 -1.20 9.51
N ALA A 10 4.77 -0.40 9.31
CA ALA A 10 4.79 1.07 9.37
C ALA A 10 5.37 1.61 10.69
N VAL A 11 5.10 0.90 11.78
CA VAL A 11 5.42 1.30 13.17
C VAL A 11 6.58 0.49 13.76
N MET A 12 7.25 -0.34 12.95
CA MET A 12 8.42 -1.10 13.39
C MET A 12 9.68 -0.24 13.26
N ASP A 13 10.50 -0.23 14.30
CA ASP A 13 11.78 0.47 14.29
C ASP A 13 12.90 -0.46 13.83
N TYR A 14 12.81 -1.00 12.61
CA TYR A 14 13.86 -1.84 12.02
C TYR A 14 15.07 -1.03 11.48
N LYS A 15 15.09 0.29 11.72
CA LYS A 15 16.21 1.18 11.38
C LYS A 15 17.23 1.24 12.51
N ASN A 16 16.75 1.34 13.75
CA ASN A 16 17.59 1.21 14.94
C ASN A 16 17.65 -0.24 15.43
N LEU A 17 16.50 -0.93 15.33
CA LEU A 17 16.22 -2.35 15.56
C LEU A 17 16.82 -3.27 14.48
N ASP A 18 17.17 -4.52 14.79
CA ASP A 18 17.19 -5.56 13.74
C ASP A 18 15.74 -5.98 13.41
N LEU A 19 15.42 -6.16 12.13
CA LEU A 19 14.07 -6.50 11.66
C LEU A 19 13.50 -7.75 12.35
N GLU A 20 14.32 -8.78 12.60
CA GLU A 20 13.84 -9.98 13.29
C GLU A 20 13.40 -9.66 14.71
N GLN A 21 14.15 -8.81 15.41
CA GLN A 21 13.83 -8.42 16.79
C GLN A 21 12.51 -7.65 16.86
N GLU A 22 12.25 -6.76 15.90
CA GLU A 22 10.98 -6.06 15.82
C GLU A 22 9.81 -7.01 15.51
N ILE A 23 9.99 -7.96 14.59
CA ILE A 23 8.97 -8.99 14.34
C ILE A 23 8.69 -9.80 15.62
N LYS A 24 9.72 -10.25 16.34
CA LYS A 24 9.55 -10.97 17.63
C LYS A 24 8.77 -10.12 18.63
N ARG A 25 9.10 -8.83 18.75
CA ARG A 25 8.42 -7.89 19.64
C ARG A 25 6.92 -7.80 19.30
N TYR A 26 6.57 -7.60 18.04
CA TYR A 26 5.16 -7.50 17.62
C TYR A 26 4.40 -8.82 17.71
N LEU A 27 5.05 -9.97 17.52
CA LEU A 27 4.44 -11.27 17.79
C LEU A 27 4.12 -11.45 19.27
N ARG A 28 5.04 -11.07 20.17
CA ARG A 28 4.82 -11.10 21.62
C ARG A 28 3.67 -10.16 22.03
N LEU A 29 3.60 -8.96 21.45
CA LEU A 29 2.49 -8.02 21.68
C LEU A 29 1.14 -8.62 21.25
N ASN A 30 1.09 -9.31 20.12
CA ASN A 30 -0.14 -10.00 19.70
C ASN A 30 -0.47 -11.18 20.61
N ALA A 31 0.52 -11.97 21.05
CA ALA A 31 0.32 -13.09 21.97
C ALA A 31 -0.21 -12.63 23.34
N GLN A 32 0.31 -11.52 23.88
CA GLN A 32 -0.12 -10.93 25.15
C GLN A 32 -1.61 -10.58 25.18
N LYS A 33 -2.19 -10.12 24.06
CA LYS A 33 -3.63 -9.81 23.95
C LYS A 33 -4.53 -11.02 24.28
N TYR A 34 -4.00 -12.23 24.12
CA TYR A 34 -4.70 -13.49 24.35
C TYR A 34 -4.08 -14.31 25.48
N ALA A 35 -3.21 -13.71 26.30
CA ALA A 35 -2.48 -14.38 27.37
C ALA A 35 -1.67 -15.63 26.90
N ILE A 36 -1.19 -15.62 25.66
CA ILE A 36 -0.37 -16.68 25.09
C ILE A 36 1.11 -16.39 25.38
N GLN A 37 1.84 -17.41 25.84
CA GLN A 37 3.29 -17.37 25.95
C GLN A 37 3.93 -18.07 24.76
N LEU A 38 4.72 -17.32 23.98
CA LEU A 38 5.52 -17.87 22.90
C LEU A 38 6.82 -18.42 23.48
N GLN A 39 7.13 -19.68 23.15
CA GLN A 39 8.28 -20.41 23.70
C GLN A 39 9.49 -20.34 22.77
N ASP A 40 9.24 -20.22 21.48
CA ASP A 40 10.29 -20.08 20.47
C ASP A 40 10.87 -18.65 20.48
N ASP A 41 12.07 -18.49 19.92
CA ASP A 41 12.71 -17.19 19.70
C ASP A 41 13.00 -16.92 18.22
N ILE A 42 12.61 -17.82 17.31
CA ILE A 42 12.75 -17.60 15.86
C ILE A 42 11.42 -17.02 15.35
N PRO A 43 11.41 -15.85 14.65
CA PRO A 43 10.17 -15.17 14.26
C PRO A 43 9.17 -16.06 13.52
N LYS A 44 9.70 -16.91 12.63
CA LYS A 44 8.93 -17.88 11.86
C LYS A 44 8.14 -18.85 12.74
N PHE A 45 8.81 -19.50 13.69
CA PHE A 45 8.19 -20.50 14.57
C PHE A 45 7.30 -19.83 15.62
N MET A 46 7.69 -18.65 16.11
CA MET A 46 6.82 -17.83 16.96
C MET A 46 5.49 -17.49 16.28
N PHE A 47 5.52 -17.14 14.99
CA PHE A 47 4.30 -16.82 14.25
C PHE A 47 3.43 -18.06 14.03
N GLN A 48 4.04 -19.18 13.66
CA GLN A 48 3.33 -20.46 13.55
C GLN A 48 2.69 -20.87 14.89
N GLN A 49 3.44 -20.78 15.99
CA GLN A 49 2.94 -21.07 17.33
C GLN A 49 1.77 -20.16 17.68
N LEU A 50 1.88 -18.86 17.42
CA LEU A 50 0.81 -17.90 17.68
C LEU A 50 -0.48 -18.25 16.91
N ILE A 51 -0.37 -18.56 15.62
CA ILE A 51 -1.52 -18.98 14.81
C ILE A 51 -2.13 -20.28 15.37
N LEU A 52 -1.30 -21.27 15.70
CA LEU A 52 -1.76 -22.56 16.22
C LEU A 52 -2.50 -22.39 17.55
N GLU A 53 -1.93 -21.64 18.51
CA GLU A 53 -2.55 -21.41 19.81
C GLU A 53 -3.88 -20.65 19.69
N LEU A 54 -3.93 -19.62 18.85
CA LEU A 54 -5.17 -18.87 18.61
C LEU A 54 -6.24 -19.71 17.90
N SER A 55 -5.83 -20.61 17.01
CA SER A 55 -6.75 -21.49 16.27
C SER A 55 -7.54 -22.45 17.17
N LYS A 56 -7.07 -22.69 18.41
CA LYS A 56 -7.80 -23.47 19.42
C LYS A 56 -9.07 -22.76 19.91
N ILE A 57 -9.11 -21.44 19.80
CA ILE A 57 -10.29 -20.63 20.12
C ILE A 57 -11.23 -20.66 18.91
N GLU A 58 -10.73 -20.24 17.76
CA GLU A 58 -11.43 -20.20 16.48
C GLU A 58 -10.40 -19.91 15.36
N LYS A 59 -10.72 -20.16 14.08
CA LYS A 59 -9.82 -19.83 12.96
C LYS A 59 -9.36 -18.37 13.00
N VAL A 60 -8.08 -18.14 12.70
CA VAL A 60 -7.39 -16.85 12.91
C VAL A 60 -7.57 -15.90 11.73
N VAL A 61 -7.78 -14.61 12.03
CA VAL A 61 -7.67 -13.53 11.04
C VAL A 61 -6.27 -12.93 11.13
N VAL A 62 -5.57 -12.87 9.99
CA VAL A 62 -4.21 -12.34 9.90
C VAL A 62 -4.23 -11.07 9.04
N LEU A 63 -3.87 -9.94 9.64
CA LEU A 63 -3.75 -8.65 8.97
C LEU A 63 -2.29 -8.22 8.99
N ILE A 64 -1.73 -7.96 7.80
CA ILE A 64 -0.33 -7.59 7.62
C ILE A 64 -0.29 -6.29 6.83
N ASP A 65 0.20 -5.23 7.45
CA ASP A 65 0.20 -3.90 6.90
C ASP A 65 1.63 -3.40 6.62
N GLU A 66 1.77 -2.74 5.47
CA GLU A 66 3.03 -2.30 4.85
C GLU A 66 4.12 -3.40 4.79
N TYR A 67 3.74 -4.60 4.33
CA TYR A 67 4.59 -5.82 4.38
C TYR A 67 5.98 -5.68 3.73
N ASP A 68 6.14 -4.72 2.83
CA ASP A 68 7.29 -4.45 1.99
C ASP A 68 8.12 -3.23 2.44
N LYS A 69 7.64 -2.46 3.42
CA LYS A 69 8.32 -1.27 3.94
C LYS A 69 9.77 -1.51 4.38
N PRO A 70 10.09 -2.63 5.06
CA PRO A 70 11.48 -2.91 5.45
C PRO A 70 12.42 -3.09 4.26
N ILE A 71 11.91 -3.36 3.06
CA ILE A 71 12.72 -3.44 1.84
C ILE A 71 12.78 -2.07 1.16
N ILE A 72 11.61 -1.41 1.03
CA ILE A 72 11.47 -0.12 0.33
C ILE A 72 12.35 0.97 0.97
N ASP A 73 12.47 0.96 2.30
CA ASP A 73 13.27 1.93 3.03
C ASP A 73 14.78 1.85 2.76
N TYR A 74 15.26 0.80 2.09
CA TYR A 74 16.67 0.51 1.84
C TYR A 74 17.01 0.31 0.35
N LEU A 75 16.20 0.87 -0.55
CA LEU A 75 16.40 0.76 -2.00
C LEU A 75 17.52 1.66 -2.55
N GLU A 76 18.16 2.49 -1.72
CA GLU A 76 19.30 3.29 -2.16
C GLU A 76 20.51 2.37 -2.45
N PRO A 77 21.34 2.65 -3.47
CA PRO A 77 22.45 1.78 -3.89
C PRO A 77 23.37 1.31 -2.76
N GLU A 78 23.68 2.22 -1.83
CA GLU A 78 24.49 1.97 -0.63
C GLU A 78 23.83 1.05 0.40
N GLN A 79 22.51 0.83 0.31
CA GLN A 79 21.68 0.10 1.27
C GLN A 79 21.08 -1.20 0.71
N ILE A 80 21.27 -1.49 -0.58
CA ILE A 80 20.68 -2.66 -1.28
C ILE A 80 20.94 -3.98 -0.54
N SER A 81 22.12 -4.17 0.04
CA SER A 81 22.44 -5.38 0.82
C SER A 81 21.52 -5.57 2.04
N THR A 82 21.09 -4.47 2.66
CA THR A 82 20.11 -4.49 3.75
C THR A 82 18.71 -4.82 3.24
N ALA A 83 18.30 -4.25 2.09
CA ALA A 83 17.06 -4.60 1.43
C ALA A 83 16.98 -6.10 1.08
N GLN A 84 18.07 -6.68 0.57
CA GLN A 84 18.18 -8.12 0.29
C GLN A 84 18.09 -8.97 1.56
N LYS A 85 18.82 -8.58 2.64
CA LYS A 85 18.71 -9.25 3.94
C LYS A 85 17.26 -9.23 4.48
N HIS A 86 16.61 -8.06 4.46
CA HIS A 86 15.23 -7.91 4.92
C HIS A 86 14.27 -8.74 4.07
N ARG A 87 14.46 -8.78 2.75
CA ARG A 87 13.69 -9.64 1.86
C ARG A 87 13.79 -11.11 2.24
N ASP A 88 14.99 -11.61 2.55
CA ASP A 88 15.18 -13.02 2.91
C ASP A 88 14.56 -13.36 4.28
N ILE A 89 14.68 -12.45 5.26
CA ILE A 89 14.00 -12.55 6.56
C ILE A 89 12.48 -12.65 6.35
N LEU A 90 11.91 -11.72 5.58
CA LEU A 90 10.47 -11.67 5.31
C LEU A 90 10.01 -12.91 4.54
N LYS A 91 10.75 -13.36 3.52
CA LYS A 91 10.45 -14.60 2.80
C LYS A 91 10.34 -15.79 3.74
N ASN A 92 11.33 -15.95 4.63
CA ASN A 92 11.34 -17.05 5.59
C ASN A 92 10.19 -16.93 6.62
N PHE A 93 9.92 -15.71 7.07
CA PHE A 93 8.86 -15.39 8.02
C PHE A 93 7.47 -15.73 7.48
N TYR A 94 7.14 -15.28 6.27
CA TYR A 94 5.82 -15.50 5.67
C TYR A 94 5.60 -16.92 5.16
N GLY A 95 6.67 -17.69 4.91
CA GLY A 95 6.57 -19.06 4.39
C GLY A 95 5.67 -20.00 5.21
N ILE A 96 5.51 -19.75 6.52
CA ILE A 96 4.62 -20.54 7.40
C ILE A 96 3.14 -20.41 7.08
N LEU A 97 2.73 -19.34 6.39
CA LEU A 97 1.31 -19.09 6.11
C LEU A 97 0.71 -20.21 5.27
N LYS A 98 1.50 -20.81 4.37
CA LYS A 98 1.10 -21.96 3.57
C LYS A 98 0.73 -23.18 4.41
N ASP A 99 1.59 -23.56 5.35
CA ASP A 99 1.36 -24.73 6.19
C ASP A 99 0.30 -24.45 7.28
N SER A 100 0.04 -23.17 7.54
CA SER A 100 -0.93 -22.71 8.54
C SER A 100 -2.32 -22.40 7.96
N ASP A 101 -2.54 -22.53 6.65
CA ASP A 101 -3.77 -22.13 5.95
C ASP A 101 -5.05 -22.72 6.58
N LYS A 102 -5.01 -24.00 6.99
CA LYS A 102 -6.15 -24.67 7.64
C LYS A 102 -6.63 -23.99 8.94
N TYR A 103 -5.74 -23.26 9.61
CA TYR A 103 -6.00 -22.52 10.84
C TYR A 103 -6.42 -21.07 10.59
N ILE A 104 -6.26 -20.57 9.38
CA ILE A 104 -6.54 -19.19 9.00
C ILE A 104 -7.97 -19.10 8.45
N ARG A 105 -8.73 -18.11 8.94
CA ARG A 105 -10.04 -17.75 8.41
C ARG A 105 -9.90 -16.78 7.25
N PHE A 106 -9.01 -15.80 7.40
CA PHE A 106 -8.83 -14.69 6.48
C PHE A 106 -7.41 -14.13 6.62
N LEU A 107 -6.76 -13.89 5.50
CA LEU A 107 -5.44 -13.25 5.40
C LEU A 107 -5.56 -12.03 4.50
N PHE A 108 -5.15 -10.87 5.01
CA PHE A 108 -5.11 -9.63 4.24
C PHE A 108 -3.75 -8.97 4.41
N ILE A 109 -3.12 -8.66 3.28
CA ILE A 109 -1.78 -8.09 3.21
C ILE A 109 -1.83 -6.81 2.38
N THR A 110 -1.36 -5.70 2.94
CA THR A 110 -1.26 -4.39 2.28
C THR A 110 0.18 -3.95 2.19
N GLY A 111 0.50 -3.25 1.10
CA GLY A 111 1.81 -2.69 0.79
C GLY A 111 1.73 -1.90 -0.52
N VAL A 112 2.82 -1.27 -0.92
CA VAL A 112 2.85 -0.38 -2.10
C VAL A 112 3.53 -1.05 -3.31
N SER A 113 4.50 -1.92 -3.06
CA SER A 113 5.32 -2.59 -4.06
C SER A 113 4.81 -3.98 -4.43
N LYS A 114 4.85 -4.31 -5.72
CA LYS A 114 4.63 -5.68 -6.23
C LYS A 114 5.92 -6.50 -6.34
N PHE A 115 7.10 -5.87 -6.38
CA PHE A 115 8.38 -6.60 -6.51
C PHE A 115 8.70 -7.38 -5.22
N SER A 116 8.40 -6.78 -4.06
CA SER A 116 8.51 -7.46 -2.77
C SER A 116 7.63 -8.70 -2.75
N ARG A 117 6.43 -8.64 -3.36
CA ARG A 117 5.47 -9.75 -3.38
C ARG A 117 6.01 -10.99 -4.08
N VAL A 118 6.44 -10.86 -5.34
CA VAL A 118 6.89 -12.03 -6.13
C VAL A 118 8.11 -12.69 -5.51
N SER A 119 8.93 -11.88 -4.85
CA SER A 119 10.20 -12.30 -4.31
C SER A 119 10.09 -12.88 -2.88
N ILE A 120 9.15 -12.39 -2.07
CA ILE A 120 8.83 -12.86 -0.70
C ILE A 120 7.82 -14.01 -0.72
N PHE A 121 6.79 -13.91 -1.55
CA PHE A 121 5.65 -14.84 -1.58
C PHE A 121 5.71 -15.82 -2.74
N SER A 122 6.89 -16.04 -3.33
CA SER A 122 7.10 -17.11 -4.33
C SER A 122 6.59 -18.46 -3.86
N ASP A 123 6.65 -18.68 -2.54
CA ASP A 123 6.29 -19.95 -1.92
C ASP A 123 4.81 -19.98 -1.47
N LEU A 124 4.12 -18.82 -1.45
CA LEU A 124 2.70 -18.66 -1.11
C LEU A 124 1.84 -18.55 -2.38
N ASN A 125 1.62 -19.68 -3.04
CA ASN A 125 0.84 -19.76 -4.28
C ASN A 125 -0.69 -19.74 -4.11
N HIS A 126 -1.20 -19.41 -2.91
CA HIS A 126 -2.64 -19.37 -2.60
C HIS A 126 -3.16 -17.93 -2.36
N LEU A 127 -2.33 -16.90 -2.58
CA LEU A 127 -2.74 -15.51 -2.46
C LEU A 127 -3.43 -15.01 -3.74
N LEU A 128 -4.56 -14.34 -3.59
CA LEU A 128 -5.23 -13.64 -4.68
C LEU A 128 -4.75 -12.18 -4.73
N ASP A 129 -4.15 -11.78 -5.85
CA ASP A 129 -3.90 -10.36 -6.12
C ASP A 129 -5.20 -9.65 -6.49
N ILE A 130 -5.62 -8.74 -5.63
CA ILE A 130 -6.78 -7.89 -5.89
C ILE A 130 -6.42 -6.48 -6.36
N SER A 131 -5.13 -6.14 -6.47
CA SER A 131 -4.65 -4.77 -6.72
C SER A 131 -5.19 -4.19 -8.04
N LEU A 132 -5.31 -5.03 -9.07
CA LEU A 132 -5.87 -4.64 -10.38
C LEU A 132 -7.25 -5.27 -10.64
N HIS A 133 -7.90 -5.79 -9.60
CA HIS A 133 -9.15 -6.51 -9.75
C HIS A 133 -10.32 -5.50 -9.72
N PRO A 134 -11.12 -5.36 -10.80
CA PRO A 134 -12.11 -4.29 -10.93
C PRO A 134 -13.13 -4.20 -9.79
N LYS A 135 -13.51 -5.33 -9.19
CA LYS A 135 -14.41 -5.37 -8.01
C LYS A 135 -13.87 -4.63 -6.78
N PHE A 136 -12.57 -4.37 -6.71
CA PHE A 136 -11.92 -3.69 -5.59
C PHE A 136 -11.41 -2.30 -6.00
N ALA A 137 -11.76 -1.80 -7.20
CA ALA A 137 -11.28 -0.52 -7.74
C ALA A 137 -11.57 0.67 -6.82
N THR A 138 -12.68 0.61 -6.07
CA THR A 138 -13.11 1.70 -5.18
C THR A 138 -12.71 1.48 -3.72
N LEU A 139 -11.95 0.44 -3.40
CA LEU A 139 -11.67 0.04 -2.01
C LEU A 139 -10.91 1.10 -1.20
N THR A 140 -10.04 1.88 -1.86
CA THR A 140 -9.07 2.78 -1.21
C THR A 140 -9.36 4.27 -1.43
N GLY A 141 -10.57 4.61 -1.88
CA GLY A 141 -10.93 6.00 -2.14
C GLY A 141 -12.43 6.25 -2.09
N TYR A 142 -12.84 7.52 -2.24
CA TYR A 142 -14.25 7.88 -2.33
C TYR A 142 -14.69 7.88 -3.80
N THR A 143 -15.87 7.35 -4.08
CA THR A 143 -16.52 7.48 -5.40
C THR A 143 -17.15 8.87 -5.56
N GLN A 144 -17.48 9.25 -6.81
CA GLN A 144 -18.25 10.47 -7.08
C GLN A 144 -19.55 10.51 -6.27
N LYS A 145 -20.25 9.37 -6.22
CA LYS A 145 -21.50 9.24 -5.49
C LYS A 145 -21.32 9.47 -4.00
N GLU A 146 -20.25 8.94 -3.41
CA GLU A 146 -19.94 9.14 -1.99
C GLU A 146 -19.55 10.59 -1.70
N MET A 147 -18.83 11.25 -2.62
CA MET A 147 -18.55 12.68 -2.54
C MET A 147 -19.83 13.52 -2.47
N GLU A 148 -20.77 13.24 -3.37
CA GLU A 148 -22.06 13.93 -3.43
C GLU A 148 -23.02 13.55 -2.30
N SER A 149 -22.83 12.40 -1.66
CA SER A 149 -23.73 11.93 -0.60
C SER A 149 -23.24 12.36 0.78
N TYR A 150 -22.00 12.01 1.12
CA TYR A 150 -21.47 12.18 2.48
C TYR A 150 -20.79 13.53 2.72
N PHE A 151 -20.32 14.19 1.66
CA PHE A 151 -19.61 15.47 1.78
C PHE A 151 -20.38 16.65 1.15
N SER A 152 -21.66 16.47 0.81
CA SER A 152 -22.46 17.53 0.18
C SER A 152 -22.58 18.79 1.01
N GLU A 153 -22.86 18.67 2.31
CA GLU A 153 -22.99 19.81 3.23
C GLU A 153 -21.69 20.62 3.36
N PRO A 154 -20.54 20.04 3.73
CA PRO A 154 -19.30 20.82 3.84
C PRO A 154 -18.87 21.42 2.49
N ILE A 155 -19.10 20.74 1.36
CA ILE A 155 -18.82 21.32 0.03
C ILE A 155 -19.72 22.52 -0.24
N ARG A 156 -21.01 22.49 0.14
CA ARG A 156 -21.91 23.65 -0.01
C ARG A 156 -21.46 24.84 0.83
N GLU A 157 -21.01 24.60 2.06
CA GLU A 157 -20.48 25.65 2.93
C GLU A 157 -19.24 26.33 2.32
N ILE A 158 -18.29 25.53 1.83
CA ILE A 158 -17.10 26.05 1.14
C ILE A 158 -17.49 26.84 -0.11
N ALA A 159 -18.44 26.33 -0.90
CA ALA A 159 -18.92 27.00 -2.12
C ALA A 159 -19.55 28.37 -1.80
N GLN A 160 -20.34 28.48 -0.73
CA GLN A 160 -20.91 29.74 -0.26
C GLN A 160 -19.82 30.72 0.17
N ASN A 161 -18.84 30.26 0.96
CA ASN A 161 -17.73 31.07 1.45
C ASN A 161 -16.87 31.60 0.29
N GLN A 162 -16.65 30.79 -0.74
CA GLN A 162 -15.88 31.14 -1.95
C GLN A 162 -16.72 31.86 -3.02
N ARG A 163 -18.04 31.98 -2.83
CA ARG A 163 -18.98 32.58 -3.78
C ARG A 163 -18.97 31.90 -5.16
N VAL A 164 -18.84 30.58 -5.18
CA VAL A 164 -18.93 29.74 -6.39
C VAL A 164 -20.14 28.81 -6.30
N SER A 165 -20.58 28.26 -7.43
CA SER A 165 -21.65 27.27 -7.40
C SER A 165 -21.15 25.93 -6.84
N TYR A 166 -22.04 25.14 -6.24
CA TYR A 166 -21.71 23.79 -5.78
C TYR A 166 -21.13 22.93 -6.91
N ASN A 167 -21.68 23.04 -8.12
CA ASN A 167 -21.23 22.25 -9.27
C ASN A 167 -19.82 22.68 -9.72
N ASP A 168 -19.55 23.99 -9.77
CA ASP A 168 -18.22 24.50 -10.14
C ASP A 168 -17.16 24.08 -9.12
N LEU A 169 -17.51 24.07 -7.82
CA LEU A 169 -16.62 23.60 -6.78
C LEU A 169 -16.40 22.09 -6.86
N MET A 170 -17.46 21.30 -7.05
CA MET A 170 -17.34 19.85 -7.20
C MET A 170 -16.47 19.48 -8.40
N GLU A 171 -16.56 20.20 -9.50
CA GLU A 171 -15.68 20.03 -10.66
C GLU A 171 -14.22 20.38 -10.34
N GLN A 172 -13.96 21.43 -9.57
CA GLN A 172 -12.61 21.74 -9.09
C GLN A 172 -12.05 20.62 -8.20
N ILE A 173 -12.83 20.15 -7.22
CA ILE A 173 -12.44 19.02 -6.36
C ILE A 173 -12.19 17.77 -7.20
N ARG A 174 -13.03 17.50 -8.22
CA ARG A 174 -12.85 16.38 -9.15
C ARG A 174 -11.55 16.49 -9.93
N LEU A 175 -11.21 17.68 -10.44
CA LEU A 175 -9.99 17.90 -11.19
C LEU A 175 -8.73 17.73 -10.34
N TRP A 176 -8.77 18.13 -9.07
CA TRP A 176 -7.63 18.08 -8.15
C TRP A 176 -7.46 16.73 -7.47
N TYR A 177 -8.55 16.11 -7.03
CA TYR A 177 -8.49 14.98 -6.09
C TYR A 177 -9.08 13.68 -6.61
N ASN A 178 -9.90 13.71 -7.68
CA ASN A 178 -10.42 12.50 -8.32
C ASN A 178 -9.46 11.99 -9.40
N GLY A 179 -9.38 10.68 -9.50
CA GLY A 179 -8.95 9.99 -10.71
C GLY A 179 -7.83 9.00 -10.47
N TYR A 180 -7.65 8.60 -9.21
CA TYR A 180 -6.93 7.40 -8.83
C TYR A 180 -7.73 6.18 -9.31
N SER A 181 -7.08 5.32 -10.06
CA SER A 181 -7.61 4.06 -10.56
C SER A 181 -6.46 3.07 -10.76
N TRP A 182 -6.70 1.85 -10.30
CA TRP A 182 -5.86 0.68 -10.53
C TRP A 182 -6.54 -0.30 -11.48
N LEU A 183 -7.42 0.20 -12.36
CA LEU A 183 -8.37 -0.51 -13.24
C LEU A 183 -9.79 -0.52 -12.66
N GLY A 184 -10.72 0.20 -13.31
CA GLY A 184 -12.12 0.31 -12.91
C GLY A 184 -12.52 1.76 -12.61
N GLU A 185 -13.53 1.94 -11.75
CA GLU A 185 -14.02 3.26 -11.36
C GLU A 185 -12.92 4.10 -10.72
N LYS A 186 -12.91 5.39 -11.06
CA LYS A 186 -11.97 6.37 -10.52
C LYS A 186 -12.45 6.84 -9.15
N VAL A 187 -11.52 6.94 -8.22
CA VAL A 187 -11.79 7.42 -6.87
C VAL A 187 -11.01 8.69 -6.53
N TYR A 188 -11.56 9.41 -5.57
CA TYR A 188 -10.93 10.52 -4.89
C TYR A 188 -9.95 10.02 -3.83
N ASN A 189 -8.79 10.67 -3.72
CA ASN A 189 -7.87 10.44 -2.62
C ASN A 189 -8.52 10.86 -1.28
N PRO A 190 -8.71 9.95 -0.31
CA PRO A 190 -9.39 10.29 0.93
C PRO A 190 -8.71 11.40 1.72
N PHE A 191 -7.39 11.34 1.83
CA PHE A 191 -6.64 12.29 2.64
C PHE A 191 -6.66 13.69 2.03
N SER A 192 -6.43 13.83 0.73
CA SER A 192 -6.50 15.11 0.04
C SER A 192 -7.90 15.73 0.13
N VAL A 193 -8.96 14.92 0.02
CA VAL A 193 -10.34 15.38 0.23
C VAL A 193 -10.53 15.90 1.65
N LEU A 194 -10.13 15.14 2.68
CA LEU A 194 -10.29 15.55 4.07
C LEU A 194 -9.51 16.84 4.38
N CYS A 195 -8.28 16.97 3.88
CA CYS A 195 -7.50 18.19 4.02
C CYS A 195 -8.17 19.39 3.36
N TYR A 196 -8.67 19.22 2.13
CA TYR A 196 -9.42 20.25 1.43
C TYR A 196 -10.70 20.65 2.16
N LEU A 197 -11.49 19.67 2.62
CA LEU A 197 -12.72 19.96 3.37
C LEU A 197 -12.44 20.68 4.68
N SER A 198 -11.29 20.43 5.30
CA SER A 198 -10.86 21.12 6.52
C SER A 198 -10.29 22.53 6.26
N SER A 199 -9.59 22.75 5.15
CA SER A 199 -8.88 24.01 4.87
C SER A 199 -9.67 24.98 3.99
N GLY A 200 -10.57 24.45 3.15
CA GLY A 200 -11.19 25.17 2.05
C GLY A 200 -10.21 25.60 0.94
N GLN A 201 -8.98 25.10 0.94
CA GLN A 201 -7.93 25.50 -0.01
C GLN A 201 -7.46 24.30 -0.84
N LEU A 202 -7.41 24.49 -2.16
CA LEU A 202 -6.82 23.50 -3.05
C LEU A 202 -5.30 23.51 -2.86
N SER A 203 -4.74 22.37 -2.46
CA SER A 203 -3.29 22.12 -2.42
C SER A 203 -2.96 20.68 -2.80
N ASN A 204 -1.67 20.42 -3.05
CA ASN A 204 -1.12 19.12 -3.36
C ASN A 204 -0.86 18.29 -2.09
N TYR A 205 -1.93 18.01 -1.35
CA TYR A 205 -1.87 17.34 -0.05
C TYR A 205 -1.21 15.95 -0.09
N TRP A 206 -1.32 15.23 -1.20
CA TRP A 206 -0.67 13.93 -1.37
C TRP A 206 0.85 14.03 -1.41
N PHE A 207 1.39 15.01 -2.15
CA PHE A 207 2.82 15.21 -2.27
C PHE A 207 3.45 15.71 -0.95
N GLU A 208 2.74 16.61 -0.25
CA GLU A 208 3.19 17.23 1.00
C GLU A 208 3.36 16.23 2.16
N THR A 209 2.58 15.15 2.22
CA THR A 209 2.54 14.27 3.39
C THR A 209 3.14 12.88 3.21
N GLY A 210 3.39 12.45 1.97
CA GLY A 210 3.62 11.03 1.67
C GLY A 210 4.87 10.70 0.86
N SER A 211 5.56 11.67 0.27
CA SER A 211 6.64 11.40 -0.68
C SER A 211 7.85 10.72 -0.01
N PRO A 212 8.14 9.45 -0.30
CA PRO A 212 9.35 8.83 0.20
C PRO A 212 10.57 9.56 -0.39
N THR A 213 11.56 9.88 0.43
CA THR A 213 12.78 10.57 -0.01
C THR A 213 13.48 9.85 -1.16
N PHE A 214 13.43 8.51 -1.18
CA PHE A 214 13.99 7.70 -2.26
C PHE A 214 13.31 7.98 -3.60
N LEU A 215 11.98 8.16 -3.62
CA LEU A 215 11.23 8.38 -4.85
C LEU A 215 11.60 9.75 -5.43
N ILE A 216 11.69 10.79 -4.61
CA ILE A 216 12.15 12.11 -5.04
C ILE A 216 13.55 12.03 -5.64
N LYS A 217 14.46 11.26 -5.03
CA LYS A 217 15.83 11.06 -5.55
C LYS A 217 15.84 10.33 -6.89
N ILE A 218 15.03 9.28 -7.06
CA ILE A 218 14.91 8.54 -8.33
C ILE A 218 14.34 9.47 -9.41
N LEU A 219 13.26 10.20 -9.11
CA LEU A 219 12.66 11.14 -10.07
C LEU A 219 13.60 12.27 -10.47
N ARG A 220 14.45 12.74 -9.55
CA ARG A 220 15.50 13.73 -9.88
C ARG A 220 16.57 13.20 -10.82
N LYS A 221 16.90 11.91 -10.74
CA LYS A 221 17.86 11.27 -11.68
C LYS A 221 17.24 11.08 -13.06
N GLU A 222 15.94 10.84 -13.11
CA GLU A 222 15.17 10.50 -14.31
C GLU A 222 14.46 11.72 -14.92
N MET A 223 14.94 12.95 -14.65
CA MET A 223 14.32 14.22 -15.05
C MET A 223 14.09 14.44 -16.55
N GLU A 224 14.56 13.53 -17.40
CA GLU A 224 14.30 13.53 -18.84
C GLU A 224 13.05 12.73 -19.25
N PHE A 225 12.36 12.06 -18.31
CA PHE A 225 11.12 11.36 -18.61
C PHE A 225 9.96 12.34 -18.78
N ASP A 226 9.39 12.36 -19.99
CA ASP A 226 8.07 12.91 -20.23
C ASP A 226 7.03 11.97 -19.59
N PHE A 227 6.32 12.48 -18.59
CA PHE A 227 5.33 11.71 -17.84
C PHE A 227 3.89 12.06 -18.24
N GLU A 228 3.66 12.86 -19.28
CA GLU A 228 2.29 13.24 -19.68
C GLU A 228 1.54 12.06 -20.34
N GLU A 229 2.23 11.23 -21.13
CA GLU A 229 1.67 10.02 -21.74
C GLU A 229 2.66 8.86 -21.67
N VAL A 230 2.51 8.04 -20.62
CA VAL A 230 3.40 6.90 -20.40
C VAL A 230 2.68 5.61 -20.78
N GLU A 231 3.21 4.88 -21.74
CA GLU A 231 2.79 3.50 -22.02
C GLU A 231 3.77 2.51 -21.36
N ALA A 232 3.23 1.59 -20.56
CA ALA A 232 4.03 0.48 -20.05
C ALA A 232 3.29 -0.84 -20.22
N ASN A 233 4.03 -1.87 -20.62
CA ASN A 233 3.48 -3.21 -20.72
C ASN A 233 3.42 -3.88 -19.33
N GLU A 234 2.66 -4.97 -19.23
CA GLU A 234 2.51 -5.72 -17.98
C GLU A 234 3.86 -6.25 -17.46
N PHE A 235 4.82 -6.53 -18.33
CA PHE A 235 6.16 -6.99 -17.97
C PHE A 235 6.99 -5.92 -17.24
N MET A 236 6.95 -4.65 -17.68
CA MET A 236 7.62 -3.52 -17.03
C MET A 236 7.03 -3.25 -15.64
N MET A 237 5.71 -3.31 -15.52
CA MET A 237 4.98 -3.18 -14.25
C MET A 237 5.31 -4.30 -13.25
N ASN A 238 5.80 -5.41 -13.79
CA ASN A 238 6.22 -6.60 -13.10
C ASN A 238 7.76 -6.74 -13.05
N SER A 239 8.57 -5.71 -13.33
CA SER A 239 10.02 -5.86 -13.21
C SER A 239 10.43 -6.06 -11.73
N TYR A 240 11.05 -7.19 -11.42
CA TYR A 240 11.15 -7.74 -10.06
C TYR A 240 12.49 -7.51 -9.34
N GLN A 241 13.43 -6.81 -9.97
CA GLN A 241 14.79 -6.66 -9.44
C GLN A 241 14.88 -5.39 -8.60
N ILE A 242 15.28 -5.54 -7.34
CA ILE A 242 15.57 -4.43 -6.42
C ILE A 242 16.67 -3.53 -7.02
N GLU A 243 17.54 -4.13 -7.82
CA GLU A 243 18.69 -3.51 -8.47
C GLU A 243 18.32 -2.76 -9.77
N ASN A 244 17.13 -2.98 -10.34
CA ASN A 244 16.70 -2.38 -11.60
C ASN A 244 15.21 -2.02 -11.57
N LEU A 245 14.88 -1.05 -10.72
CA LEU A 245 13.53 -0.55 -10.54
C LEU A 245 13.18 0.45 -11.64
N HIS A 246 12.19 0.10 -12.46
CA HIS A 246 11.71 1.00 -13.49
C HIS A 246 10.95 2.20 -12.87
N PRO A 247 11.26 3.46 -13.23
CA PRO A 247 10.63 4.65 -12.62
C PRO A 247 9.09 4.66 -12.72
N ILE A 248 8.56 4.25 -13.88
CA ILE A 248 7.10 4.08 -14.10
C ILE A 248 6.48 3.13 -13.06
N THR A 249 7.11 1.98 -12.82
CA THR A 249 6.62 0.98 -11.87
C THR A 249 6.57 1.55 -10.45
N LEU A 250 7.62 2.29 -10.06
CA LEU A 250 7.67 2.95 -8.76
C LEU A 250 6.59 4.03 -8.62
N LEU A 251 6.46 4.91 -9.61
CA LEU A 251 5.44 5.96 -9.61
C LEU A 251 4.03 5.40 -9.55
N PHE A 252 3.75 4.31 -10.28
CA PHE A 252 2.45 3.65 -10.20
C PHE A 252 2.21 3.02 -8.83
N GLN A 253 3.20 2.29 -8.31
CA GLN A 253 3.12 1.62 -7.00
C GLN A 253 2.95 2.61 -5.84
N THR A 254 3.53 3.80 -5.97
CA THR A 254 3.43 4.88 -4.97
C THR A 254 2.24 5.82 -5.22
N GLY A 255 1.38 5.51 -6.19
CA GLY A 255 0.11 6.24 -6.44
C GLY A 255 0.27 7.56 -7.21
N TYR A 256 1.43 7.80 -7.82
CA TYR A 256 1.71 9.00 -8.60
C TYR A 256 1.42 8.87 -10.10
N LEU A 257 1.41 7.63 -10.60
CA LEU A 257 0.81 7.28 -11.87
C LEU A 257 -0.48 6.51 -11.62
N THR A 258 -1.47 6.73 -12.47
CA THR A 258 -2.74 6.00 -12.45
C THR A 258 -3.07 5.46 -13.83
N ILE A 259 -3.71 4.30 -13.89
CA ILE A 259 -4.12 3.69 -15.17
C ILE A 259 -5.26 4.52 -15.75
N GLN A 260 -5.06 5.04 -16.96
CA GLN A 260 -6.09 5.70 -17.75
C GLN A 260 -6.87 4.69 -18.58
N GLU A 261 -6.16 3.81 -19.27
CA GLU A 261 -6.72 2.83 -20.19
C GLU A 261 -5.88 1.55 -20.15
N LYS A 262 -6.55 0.40 -20.21
CA LYS A 262 -5.91 -0.89 -20.48
C LYS A 262 -6.17 -1.27 -21.93
N ARG A 263 -5.10 -1.45 -22.70
CA ARG A 263 -5.09 -2.03 -24.04
C ARG A 263 -4.74 -3.51 -23.95
N VAL A 264 -4.76 -4.22 -25.09
CA VAL A 264 -4.61 -5.70 -25.12
C VAL A 264 -3.34 -6.19 -24.42
N GLU A 265 -2.20 -5.51 -24.61
CA GLU A 265 -0.90 -5.90 -24.03
C GLU A 265 -0.23 -4.76 -23.22
N THR A 266 -0.83 -3.57 -23.16
CA THR A 266 -0.23 -2.37 -22.55
C THR A 266 -1.21 -1.62 -21.66
N PHE A 267 -0.67 -0.88 -20.70
CA PHE A 267 -1.38 0.08 -19.88
C PHE A 267 -0.92 1.48 -20.26
N CYS A 268 -1.88 2.39 -20.47
CA CYS A 268 -1.62 3.81 -20.62
C CYS A 268 -1.83 4.48 -19.26
N PHE A 269 -0.84 5.27 -18.83
CA PHE A 269 -0.85 5.97 -17.55
C PHE A 269 -1.00 7.47 -17.73
N LEU A 270 -1.64 8.10 -16.75
CA LEU A 270 -1.64 9.54 -16.57
C LEU A 270 -0.88 9.92 -15.32
N THR A 271 -0.13 11.02 -15.39
CA THR A 271 0.44 11.67 -14.22
C THR A 271 -0.58 12.43 -13.39
N ARG A 272 -0.32 12.47 -12.08
CA ARG A 272 -1.16 13.20 -11.13
C ARG A 272 -0.44 14.29 -10.33
N ILE A 273 0.89 14.29 -10.25
CA ILE A 273 1.61 15.19 -9.33
C ILE A 273 1.69 16.64 -9.83
N TRP A 274 1.51 16.92 -11.12
CA TRP A 274 1.92 18.21 -11.70
C TRP A 274 0.80 19.26 -11.82
N LYS A 275 -0.08 19.39 -10.81
CA LYS A 275 -1.06 20.49 -10.74
C LYS A 275 -0.97 21.26 -9.44
#